data_AF-W1YHV8-F1
#
_entry.id   AF-W1YHV8-F1
#
_cell.length_a   1.000
_cell.length_b   1.000
_cell.length_c   1.000
_cell.angle_alpha   90.00
_cell.angle_beta   90.00
_cell.angle_gamma   90.00
#
_symmetry.space_group_name_H-M   'P 1'
#
loop_
_entity.id
_entity.type
_entity.pdbx_description
1 polymer ?
#
loop_
_entity_poly.entity_id
_entity_poly.type
_entity_poly.pdbx_seq_one_letter_code
_entity_poly.pdbx_strand_id
1 'polypeptide(L)'
;ENLILEKTSKVVDDLAEELHSISVDTYGEPINPSIPLENIIDHGNIHGWLANQINIASVREAAFIKDMLDTNSGDEAVHVVTAILDAFAVQGQACGVV
;
A
#
# COMPACT_ATOMS: atom_id res chain seq x y z
N GLU A 1 -0.85 -1.52 -1.52
CA GLU A 1 0.38 -1.60 -0.70
C GLU A 1 0.79 -3.02 -0.22
N ASN A 2 -0.09 -4.00 0.01
CA ASN A 2 0.33 -5.31 0.56
C ASN A 2 1.45 -6.04 -0.21
N LEU A 3 1.43 -5.98 -1.54
CA LEU A 3 2.49 -6.59 -2.36
C LEU A 3 3.83 -5.85 -2.22
N ILE A 4 3.78 -4.53 -2.02
CA ILE A 4 4.97 -3.73 -1.73
C ILE A 4 5.55 -4.21 -0.40
N LEU A 5 4.73 -4.29 0.66
CA LEU A 5 5.14 -4.81 1.96
C LEU A 5 5.80 -6.20 1.84
N GLU A 6 5.13 -7.15 1.18
CA GLU A 6 5.66 -8.51 1.00
C GLU A 6 7.05 -8.53 0.33
N LYS A 7 7.26 -7.65 -0.66
CA LYS A 7 8.52 -7.57 -1.40
C LYS A 7 9.58 -6.84 -0.59
N THR A 8 9.23 -5.77 0.11
CA THR A 8 10.18 -4.96 0.89
C THR A 8 10.60 -5.64 2.18
N SER A 9 9.72 -6.39 2.85
CA SER A 9 10.09 -7.20 4.03
C SER A 9 11.17 -8.25 3.70
N LYS A 10 11.26 -8.73 2.46
CA LYS A 10 12.32 -9.67 2.05
C LYS A 10 13.71 -9.03 1.93
N VAL A 11 13.79 -7.70 1.90
CA VAL A 11 15.05 -6.97 1.73
C VAL A 11 15.45 -6.15 2.95
N VAL A 12 14.48 -5.66 3.75
CA VAL A 12 14.75 -4.86 4.96
C VAL A 12 14.02 -5.35 6.21
N ASP A 13 13.43 -6.55 6.15
CA ASP A 13 12.87 -7.28 7.29
C ASP A 13 11.83 -6.45 8.07
N ASP A 14 11.96 -6.41 9.40
CA ASP A 14 11.05 -5.74 10.33
C ASP A 14 10.82 -4.25 10.00
N LEU A 15 11.79 -3.56 9.40
CA LEU A 15 11.65 -2.13 9.05
C LEU A 15 10.46 -1.89 8.11
N ALA A 16 10.24 -2.79 7.15
CA ALA A 16 9.12 -2.67 6.22
C ALA A 16 7.77 -2.81 6.95
N GLU A 17 7.70 -3.72 7.92
CA GLU A 17 6.47 -3.94 8.71
C GLU A 17 6.19 -2.75 9.63
N GLU A 18 7.22 -2.19 10.27
CA GLU A 18 7.09 -1.00 11.12
C GLU A 18 6.59 0.22 10.33
N LEU A 19 7.23 0.53 9.19
CA LEU A 19 6.83 1.66 8.34
C LEU A 19 5.43 1.47 7.75
N HIS A 20 5.08 0.23 7.40
CA HIS A 20 3.72 -0.08 6.96
C HIS A 20 2.70 0.13 8.08
N SER A 21 2.97 -0.36 9.29
CA SER A 21 2.10 -0.16 10.46
C SER A 21 1.88 1.32 10.73
N ILE A 22 2.92 2.15 10.67
CA ILE A 22 2.82 3.61 10.83
C ILE A 22 1.88 4.21 9.77
N SER A 23 2.00 3.79 8.51
CA SER A 23 1.13 4.28 7.44
C SER A 23 -0.35 3.88 7.66
N VAL A 24 -0.59 2.66 8.12
CA VAL A 24 -1.92 2.13 8.43
C VAL A 24 -2.53 2.84 9.63
N ASP A 25 -1.79 3.02 10.71
CA ASP A 25 -2.25 3.76 11.89
C ASP A 25 -2.56 5.22 11.57
N THR A 26 -1.82 5.83 10.64
CA THR A 26 -1.99 7.24 10.27
C THR A 26 -3.17 7.47 9.33
N TYR A 27 -3.35 6.62 8.32
CA TYR A 27 -4.32 6.86 7.23
C TYR A 27 -5.54 5.92 7.27
N GLY A 28 -5.50 4.87 8.07
CA GLY A 28 -6.53 3.87 8.23
C GLY A 28 -6.22 2.56 7.52
N GLU A 29 -6.85 1.48 8.00
CA GLU A 29 -6.73 0.12 7.46
C GLU A 29 -7.28 -0.02 6.03
N PRO A 30 -6.77 -0.97 5.23
CA PRO A 30 -7.42 -1.41 4.00
C PRO A 30 -8.85 -1.91 4.25
N ILE A 31 -9.73 -1.76 3.25
CA ILE A 31 -11.07 -2.33 3.31
C ILE A 31 -10.96 -3.85 3.45
N ASN A 32 -11.64 -4.41 4.46
CA ASN A 32 -11.70 -5.85 4.64
C ASN A 32 -12.59 -6.48 3.54
N PRO A 33 -12.02 -7.31 2.63
CA PRO A 33 -12.77 -7.86 1.51
C PRO A 33 -13.79 -8.93 1.94
N SER A 34 -13.76 -9.37 3.19
CA SER A 34 -14.71 -10.34 3.75
C SER A 34 -16.02 -9.70 4.20
N ILE A 35 -16.06 -8.37 4.32
CA ILE A 35 -17.26 -7.63 4.72
C ILE A 35 -18.01 -7.23 3.44
N PRO A 36 -19.31 -7.56 3.32
CA PRO A 36 -20.10 -7.12 2.18
C PRO A 36 -20.09 -5.59 2.04
N LEU A 37 -19.93 -5.11 0.80
CA LEU A 37 -19.75 -3.69 0.50
C LEU A 37 -20.94 -2.85 0.99
N GLU A 38 -22.15 -3.39 0.86
CA GLU A 38 -23.40 -2.82 1.37
C GLU A 38 -23.40 -2.60 2.89
N ASN A 39 -22.51 -3.23 3.65
CA ASN A 39 -22.42 -3.01 5.09
C ASN A 39 -21.43 -1.88 5.47
N ILE A 40 -20.66 -1.36 4.52
CA ILE A 40 -19.59 -0.38 4.77
C ILE A 40 -19.72 0.92 3.96
N ILE A 41 -20.51 0.91 2.87
CA ILE A 41 -20.71 2.11 2.05
C ILE A 41 -21.69 3.09 2.67
N ASP A 42 -21.45 4.38 2.42
CA ASP A 42 -22.45 5.42 2.61
C ASP A 42 -23.48 5.38 1.47
N HIS A 43 -24.71 4.98 1.79
CA HIS A 43 -25.81 4.90 0.82
C HIS A 43 -26.37 6.29 0.43
N GLY A 44 -26.13 7.32 1.24
CA GLY A 44 -26.54 8.69 0.95
C GLY A 44 -25.60 9.41 -0.01
N ASN A 45 -24.32 8.99 -0.06
CA ASN A 45 -23.31 9.58 -0.94
C ASN A 45 -22.20 8.58 -1.32
N ILE A 46 -22.55 7.60 -2.16
CA ILE A 46 -21.61 6.56 -2.60
C ILE A 46 -20.37 7.13 -3.32
N HIS A 47 -20.53 8.26 -4.04
CA HIS A 47 -19.43 8.88 -4.76
C HIS A 47 -18.43 9.55 -3.82
N GLY A 48 -18.93 10.28 -2.82
CA GLY A 48 -18.08 10.88 -1.79
C GLY A 48 -17.35 9.82 -0.97
N TRP A 49 -18.04 8.74 -0.59
CA TRP A 49 -17.43 7.60 0.09
C TRP A 49 -16.33 6.97 -0.76
N LEU A 50 -16.61 6.65 -2.02
CA LEU A 50 -15.64 6.00 -2.90
C LEU A 50 -14.42 6.88 -3.14
N ALA A 51 -14.62 8.17 -3.43
CA ALA A 51 -13.53 9.12 -3.60
C ALA A 51 -12.66 9.21 -2.35
N ASN A 52 -13.26 9.22 -1.15
CA ASN A 52 -12.53 9.20 0.10
C ASN A 52 -11.72 7.91 0.30
N GLN A 53 -12.29 6.73 -0.01
CA GLN A 53 -11.57 5.45 0.08
C GLN A 53 -10.38 5.40 -0.88
N ILE A 54 -10.54 5.87 -2.12
CA ILE A 54 -9.44 5.98 -3.08
C ILE A 54 -8.35 6.90 -2.55
N ASN A 55 -8.72 8.05 -1.97
CA ASN A 55 -7.77 9.00 -1.42
C ASN A 55 -6.99 8.40 -0.24
N ILE A 56 -7.68 7.73 0.70
CA ILE A 56 -7.04 7.04 1.83
C ILE A 56 -6.02 6.01 1.33
N ALA A 57 -6.43 5.10 0.44
CA ALA A 57 -5.55 4.07 -0.08
C ALA A 57 -4.34 4.66 -0.81
N SER A 58 -4.56 5.69 -1.64
CA SER A 58 -3.51 6.32 -2.44
C SER A 58 -2.49 7.05 -1.57
N VAL A 59 -2.94 7.82 -0.58
CA VAL A 59 -2.05 8.56 0.33
C VAL A 59 -1.29 7.60 1.24
N ARG A 60 -1.95 6.55 1.74
CA ARG A 60 -1.31 5.54 2.59
C ARG A 60 -0.17 4.83 1.86
N GLU A 61 -0.42 4.36 0.64
CA GLU A 61 0.61 3.73 -0.18
C GLU A 61 1.76 4.69 -0.50
N ALA A 62 1.45 5.94 -0.87
CA ALA A 62 2.47 6.95 -1.15
C ALA A 62 3.33 7.27 0.09
N ALA A 63 2.72 7.38 1.28
CA ALA A 63 3.43 7.63 2.52
C ALA A 63 4.35 6.45 2.87
N PHE A 64 3.86 5.21 2.77
CA PHE A 64 4.68 4.03 3.01
C PHE A 64 5.88 3.95 2.07
N ILE A 65 5.68 4.14 0.76
CA ILE A 65 6.77 4.17 -0.22
C ILE A 65 7.76 5.29 0.10
N LYS A 66 7.26 6.50 0.40
CA LYS A 66 8.12 7.64 0.73
C LYS A 66 8.99 7.34 1.95
N ASP A 67 8.42 6.82 3.02
CA ASP A 67 9.17 6.55 4.25
C ASP A 67 10.17 5.41 4.05
N MET A 68 9.84 4.40 3.23
CA MET A 68 10.78 3.37 2.78
C MET A 68 11.96 3.97 2.02
N LEU A 69 11.73 4.93 1.13
CA LEU A 69 12.79 5.60 0.36
C LEU A 69 13.62 6.57 1.22
N ASP A 70 13.00 7.25 2.17
CA ASP A 70 13.68 8.22 3.05
C ASP A 70 14.55 7.52 4.11
N THR A 71 14.17 6.31 4.54
CA THR A 71 14.85 5.58 5.63
C THR A 71 15.97 4.65 5.13
N ASN A 72 15.95 4.29 3.85
CA ASN A 72 16.96 3.39 3.25
C ASN A 72 17.91 4.19 2.34
N SER A 73 19.22 3.99 2.51
CA SER A 73 20.23 4.74 1.76
C SER A 73 21.38 3.85 1.27
N GLY A 74 22.20 4.34 0.34
CA GLY A 74 23.32 3.58 -0.22
C GLY A 74 22.86 2.37 -1.02
N ASP A 75 23.60 1.26 -0.93
CA ASP A 75 23.34 0.05 -1.71
C ASP A 75 22.02 -0.64 -1.32
N GLU A 76 21.60 -0.52 -0.05
CA GLU A 76 20.32 -1.07 0.43
C GLU A 76 19.11 -0.40 -0.23
N ALA A 77 19.20 0.90 -0.52
CA ALA A 77 18.14 1.63 -1.23
C ALA A 77 17.87 1.06 -2.63
N VAL A 78 18.89 0.52 -3.31
CA VAL A 78 18.73 -0.09 -4.63
C VAL A 78 17.85 -1.35 -4.53
N HIS A 79 18.04 -2.16 -3.49
CA HIS A 79 17.23 -3.36 -3.27
C HIS A 79 15.78 -2.99 -2.93
N VAL A 80 15.57 -1.96 -2.09
CA VAL A 80 14.24 -1.45 -1.75
C VAL A 80 13.50 -0.93 -2.99
N VAL A 81 14.14 -0.07 -3.79
CA VAL A 81 13.57 0.44 -5.05
C VAL A 81 13.24 -0.70 -6.00
N THR A 82 14.15 -1.68 -6.13
CA THR A 82 13.93 -2.85 -6.99
C THR A 82 12.72 -3.66 -6.52
N ALA A 83 12.58 -3.89 -5.21
CA ALA A 83 11.43 -4.60 -4.64
C ALA A 83 10.10 -3.87 -4.86
N ILE A 84 10.08 -2.54 -4.73
CA ILE A 84 8.90 -1.70 -5.01
C ILE A 84 8.53 -1.79 -6.50
N LEU A 85 9.50 -1.65 -7.40
CA LEU A 85 9.27 -1.74 -8.84
C LEU A 85 8.79 -3.13 -9.27
N ASP A 86 9.34 -4.18 -8.68
CA ASP A 86 8.90 -5.57 -8.90
C ASP A 86 7.44 -5.77 -8.42
N ALA A 87 7.06 -5.20 -7.27
CA ALA A 87 5.68 -5.22 -6.80
C ALA A 87 4.73 -4.59 -7.84
N PHE A 88 5.07 -3.40 -8.36
CA PHE A 88 4.26 -2.75 -9.41
C PHE A 88 4.21 -3.56 -10.71
N ALA A 89 5.33 -4.15 -11.13
CA ALA A 89 5.37 -4.97 -12.34
C ALA A 89 4.49 -6.22 -12.22
N VAL A 90 4.59 -6.94 -11.09
CA VAL A 90 3.79 -8.14 -10.80
C VAL A 90 2.30 -7.79 -10.71
N GLN A 91 1.95 -6.73 -9.99
CA GLN A 91 0.55 -6.29 -9.91
C GLN A 91 0.01 -5.83 -11.26
N GLY A 92 0.80 -5.06 -12.01
CA GLY A 92 0.44 -4.58 -13.34
C GLY A 92 0.20 -5.74 -14.31
N GLN A 93 1.04 -6.77 -14.27
CA GLN A 93 0.82 -8.00 -15.03
C GLN A 93 -0.49 -8.68 -14.61
N ALA A 94 -0.72 -8.88 -13.31
CA ALA A 94 -1.94 -9.53 -12.80
C ALA A 94 -3.22 -8.78 -13.18
N CYS A 95 -3.21 -7.45 -13.14
CA CYS A 95 -4.35 -6.61 -13.53
C CYS A 95 -4.52 -6.48 -15.05
N GLY A 96 -3.44 -6.65 -15.82
CA GLY A 96 -3.45 -6.50 -17.28
C GLY A 96 -3.85 -7.76 -18.06
N VAL A 97 -4.02 -8.90 -17.40
CA VAL A 97 -4.57 -10.11 -18.02
C VAL A 97 -6.09 -9.95 -18.12
N VAL A 98 -6.55 -9.37 -19.23
CA VAL A 98 -7.96 -9.32 -19.67
C VAL A 98 -8.16 -10.19 -20.90
#